data_AF-A0A1Y3AAH4-F1
#
_entry.id   AF-A0A1Y3AAH4-F1
#
_cell.length_a   1.000
_cell.length_b   1.000
_cell.length_c   1.000
_cell.angle_alpha   90.00
_cell.angle_beta   90.00
_cell.angle_gamma   90.00
#
_symmetry.space_group_name_H-M   'P 1'
#
loop_
_entity.id
_entity.type
_entity.pdbx_description
1 polymer ?
#
loop_
_entity_poly.entity_id
_entity_poly.type
_entity_poly.pdbx_seq_one_letter_code
_entity_poly.pdbx_strand_id
1 'polypeptide(L)'
;MSSDPEAVAEALAAADADETNRVIDDLSGLDVTAQFRLYDDLFDACRPVFDDAADGYVRQSVVRTLREAYPGVERHPEGSDVLAAEGASQAAIAEQRERYVSLLLAALDDPDGRVRIAAADAFDLLAVGLGTADLSDERDRIAEELEALAEGQPEERRKHTEQARESLERLGVSGLLSGALSDERS
;
A
#
# COMPACT_ATOMS: atom_id res chain seq x y z
N MET A 1 2.57 18.35 -12.72
CA MET A 1 3.52 17.87 -13.74
C MET A 1 2.83 16.81 -14.59
N SER A 2 3.56 16.10 -15.45
CA SER A 2 3.00 14.99 -16.23
C SER A 2 2.69 13.83 -15.29
N SER A 3 1.46 13.31 -15.28
CA SER A 3 1.12 12.01 -14.65
C SER A 3 1.61 10.84 -15.52
N ASP A 4 2.71 11.05 -16.24
CA ASP A 4 3.31 10.07 -17.14
C ASP A 4 4.18 9.11 -16.30
N PRO A 5 3.84 7.81 -16.27
CA PRO A 5 4.54 6.80 -15.48
C PRO A 5 6.06 6.81 -15.64
N GLU A 6 6.54 6.93 -16.88
CA GLU A 6 7.98 6.88 -17.17
C GLU A 6 8.70 8.12 -16.66
N ALA A 7 8.11 9.31 -16.84
CA ALA A 7 8.66 10.55 -16.30
C ALA A 7 8.71 10.53 -14.77
N VAL A 8 7.72 9.91 -14.11
CA VAL A 8 7.75 9.70 -12.66
C VAL A 8 8.90 8.76 -12.28
N ALA A 9 9.03 7.61 -12.93
CA ALA A 9 10.10 6.66 -12.64
C ALA A 9 11.50 7.29 -12.82
N GLU A 10 11.72 8.06 -13.88
CA GLU A 10 12.96 8.82 -14.12
C GLU A 10 13.25 9.83 -12.99
N ALA A 11 12.23 10.58 -12.56
CA ALA A 11 12.36 11.54 -11.47
C ALA A 11 12.76 10.87 -10.14
N LEU A 12 12.19 9.71 -9.83
CA LEU A 12 12.54 8.94 -8.63
C LEU A 12 13.97 8.40 -8.72
N ALA A 13 14.39 7.89 -9.89
CA ALA A 13 15.72 7.38 -10.13
C ALA A 13 16.80 8.47 -10.01
N ALA A 14 16.46 9.74 -10.29
CA ALA A 14 17.35 10.88 -10.13
C ALA A 14 17.68 11.21 -8.66
N ALA A 15 16.94 10.65 -7.69
CA ALA A 15 17.12 10.85 -6.26
C ALA A 15 17.04 12.33 -5.80
N ASP A 16 16.34 13.18 -6.56
CA ASP A 16 16.09 14.56 -6.17
C ASP A 16 14.89 14.63 -5.22
N ALA A 17 15.13 15.12 -4.00
CA ALA A 17 14.11 15.16 -2.96
C ALA A 17 12.99 16.15 -3.25
N ASP A 18 13.30 17.30 -3.86
CA ASP A 18 12.29 18.31 -4.18
C ASP A 18 11.42 17.82 -5.34
N GLU A 19 12.02 17.12 -6.30
CA GLU A 19 11.29 16.50 -7.41
C GLU A 19 10.42 15.34 -6.95
N THR A 20 10.95 14.45 -6.12
CA THR A 20 10.18 13.35 -5.50
C THR A 20 8.97 13.88 -4.73
N ASN A 21 9.15 14.91 -3.89
CA ASN A 21 8.04 15.47 -3.13
C ASN A 21 7.00 16.13 -4.05
N ARG A 22 7.43 16.81 -5.12
CA ARG A 22 6.51 17.36 -6.13
C ARG A 22 5.68 16.28 -6.82
N VAL A 23 6.29 15.13 -7.16
CA VAL A 23 5.57 13.98 -7.73
C VAL A 23 4.52 13.45 -6.75
N ILE A 24 4.90 13.25 -5.49
CA ILE A 24 3.98 12.77 -4.45
C ILE A 24 2.81 13.76 -4.27
N ASP A 25 3.09 15.05 -4.20
CA ASP A 25 2.06 16.08 -4.07
C ASP A 25 1.09 16.07 -5.27
N ASP A 26 1.60 15.94 -6.50
CA ASP A 26 0.78 15.84 -7.71
C ASP A 26 -0.13 14.60 -7.69
N LEU A 27 0.38 13.45 -7.25
CA LEU A 27 -0.40 12.20 -7.13
C LEU A 27 -1.47 12.26 -6.03
N SER A 28 -1.17 12.94 -4.91
CA SER A 28 -2.10 13.15 -3.80
C SER A 28 -3.32 14.00 -4.20
N GLY A 29 -3.18 14.82 -5.25
CA GLY A 29 -4.24 15.66 -5.79
C GLY A 29 -5.20 14.94 -6.76
N LEU A 30 -4.90 13.69 -7.14
CA LEU A 30 -5.76 12.91 -8.03
C LEU A 30 -7.00 12.39 -7.28
N ASP A 31 -8.12 12.31 -7.99
CA ASP A 31 -9.27 11.57 -7.48
C ASP A 31 -9.03 10.04 -7.58
N VAL A 32 -9.82 9.28 -6.82
CA VAL A 32 -9.73 7.81 -6.75
C VAL A 32 -9.80 7.14 -8.13
N THR A 33 -10.61 7.68 -9.06
CA THR A 33 -10.76 7.11 -10.40
C THR A 33 -9.49 7.34 -11.24
N ALA A 34 -8.92 8.54 -11.17
CA ALA A 34 -7.66 8.87 -11.81
C ALA A 34 -6.50 8.05 -11.22
N GLN A 35 -6.45 7.90 -9.90
CA GLN A 35 -5.47 7.04 -9.21
C GLN A 35 -5.59 5.59 -9.68
N PHE A 36 -6.78 5.01 -9.66
CA PHE A 36 -7.02 3.62 -10.09
C PHE A 36 -6.59 3.38 -11.55
N ARG A 37 -6.90 4.30 -12.46
CA ARG A 37 -6.53 4.21 -13.88
C ARG A 37 -5.01 4.32 -14.10
N LEU A 38 -4.32 5.12 -13.30
CA LEU A 38 -2.89 5.36 -13.42
C LEU A 38 -2.06 4.26 -12.75
N TYR A 39 -2.60 3.63 -11.71
CA TYR A 39 -1.81 2.85 -10.76
C TYR A 39 -0.98 1.74 -11.40
N ASP A 40 -1.57 0.93 -12.29
CA ASP A 40 -0.88 -0.21 -12.89
C ASP A 40 0.30 0.23 -13.77
N ASP A 41 0.09 1.22 -14.64
CA ASP A 41 1.15 1.74 -15.49
C ASP A 41 2.27 2.40 -14.66
N LEU A 42 1.90 3.12 -13.60
CA LEU A 42 2.86 3.72 -12.66
C LEU A 42 3.63 2.65 -11.88
N PHE A 43 2.96 1.60 -11.43
CA PHE A 43 3.59 0.47 -10.76
C PHE A 43 4.61 -0.20 -11.70
N ASP A 44 4.23 -0.46 -12.95
CA ASP A 44 5.09 -1.08 -13.95
C ASP A 44 6.34 -0.23 -14.25
N ALA A 45 6.19 1.08 -14.36
CA ALA A 45 7.33 1.99 -14.59
C ALA A 45 8.25 2.10 -13.35
N CYS A 46 7.68 2.13 -12.14
CA CYS A 46 8.44 2.29 -10.90
C CYS A 46 9.08 0.99 -10.39
N ARG A 47 8.56 -0.17 -10.78
CA ARG A 47 9.04 -1.47 -10.28
C ARG A 47 10.52 -1.72 -10.60
N PRO A 48 11.02 -1.50 -11.83
CA PRO A 48 12.46 -1.61 -12.12
C PRO A 48 13.32 -0.65 -11.28
N VAL A 49 12.82 0.56 -11.01
CA VAL A 49 13.55 1.53 -10.16
C VAL A 49 13.69 1.01 -8.73
N PHE A 50 12.68 0.36 -8.19
CA PHE A 50 12.77 -0.30 -6.89
C PHE A 50 13.74 -1.49 -6.90
N ASP A 51 13.67 -2.35 -7.91
CA ASP A 51 14.45 -3.59 -7.97
C ASP A 51 15.96 -3.34 -8.24
N ASP A 52 16.29 -2.36 -9.10
CA ASP A 52 17.65 -2.15 -9.59
C ASP A 52 18.44 -1.07 -8.82
N ALA A 53 17.77 -0.18 -8.09
CA ALA A 53 18.45 0.92 -7.43
C ALA A 53 19.32 0.44 -6.27
N ALA A 54 20.60 0.86 -6.26
CA ALA A 54 21.50 0.61 -5.14
C ALA A 54 21.19 1.50 -3.92
N ASP A 55 20.70 2.73 -4.15
CA ASP A 55 20.39 3.68 -3.08
C ASP A 55 19.03 3.38 -2.45
N GLY A 56 19.02 3.11 -1.14
CA GLY A 56 17.79 2.91 -0.39
C GLY A 56 16.90 4.15 -0.31
N TYR A 57 17.42 5.36 -0.57
CA TYR A 57 16.58 6.56 -0.74
C TYR A 57 15.69 6.44 -1.97
N VAL A 58 16.25 6.01 -3.11
CA VAL A 58 15.49 5.82 -4.35
C VAL A 58 14.42 4.75 -4.15
N ARG A 59 14.77 3.60 -3.57
CA ARG A 59 13.80 2.54 -3.26
C ARG A 59 12.71 3.01 -2.29
N GLN A 60 13.07 3.79 -1.27
CA GLN A 60 12.11 4.41 -0.34
C GLN A 60 11.17 5.37 -1.08
N SER A 61 11.70 6.20 -1.98
CA SER A 61 10.92 7.14 -2.76
C SER A 61 9.90 6.42 -3.66
N VAL A 62 10.25 5.27 -4.23
CA VAL A 62 9.29 4.41 -4.96
C VAL A 62 8.17 3.93 -4.04
N VAL A 63 8.49 3.38 -2.86
CA VAL A 63 7.48 2.92 -1.90
C VAL A 63 6.54 4.06 -1.49
N ARG A 64 7.08 5.25 -1.21
CA ARG A 64 6.27 6.43 -0.85
C ARG A 64 5.38 6.90 -2.00
N THR A 65 5.89 6.88 -3.23
CA THR A 65 5.15 7.31 -4.42
C THR A 65 4.01 6.35 -4.73
N LEU A 66 4.28 5.04 -4.73
CA LEU A 66 3.25 4.03 -4.97
C LEU A 66 2.23 3.93 -3.82
N ARG A 67 2.63 4.24 -2.58
CA ARG A 67 1.69 4.43 -1.46
C ARG A 67 0.71 5.57 -1.73
N GLU A 68 1.20 6.68 -2.25
CA GLU A 68 0.35 7.86 -2.52
C GLU A 68 -0.55 7.64 -3.74
N ALA A 69 -0.04 6.98 -4.78
CA ALA A 69 -0.81 6.64 -5.96
C ALA A 69 -1.84 5.53 -5.71
N TYR A 70 -1.65 4.70 -4.68
CA TYR A 70 -2.57 3.61 -4.38
C TYR A 70 -3.94 4.18 -4.01
N PRO A 71 -5.00 3.86 -4.77
CA PRO A 71 -6.29 4.55 -4.64
C PRO A 71 -6.99 4.27 -3.31
N GLY A 72 -6.52 3.29 -2.53
CA GLY A 72 -7.07 2.98 -1.21
C GLY A 72 -8.56 2.67 -1.26
N VAL A 73 -8.96 1.99 -2.33
CA VAL A 73 -10.35 1.73 -2.74
C VAL A 73 -11.14 0.95 -1.69
N GLU A 74 -10.45 0.39 -0.71
CA GLU A 74 -11.03 -0.22 0.48
C GLU A 74 -11.58 0.80 1.49
N ARG A 75 -11.29 2.10 1.39
CA ARG A 75 -11.66 3.12 2.41
C ARG A 75 -13.11 3.65 2.36
N HIS A 76 -14.02 3.14 1.52
CA HIS A 76 -15.31 3.83 1.33
C HIS A 76 -16.42 3.39 2.33
N PRO A 77 -16.85 4.26 3.26
CA PRO A 77 -17.88 3.94 4.27
C PRO A 77 -19.31 3.88 3.70
N GLU A 78 -19.53 4.40 2.49
CA GLU A 78 -20.85 4.46 1.84
C GLU A 78 -20.96 3.48 0.66
N GLY A 79 -20.28 2.34 0.68
CA GLY A 79 -20.66 1.11 -0.03
C GLY A 79 -20.97 1.15 -1.54
N SER A 80 -20.78 2.27 -2.26
CA SER A 80 -20.98 2.34 -3.70
C SER A 80 -19.68 2.73 -4.37
N ASP A 81 -19.00 1.74 -4.93
CA ASP A 81 -18.88 1.62 -6.38
C ASP A 81 -18.50 2.90 -7.14
N VAL A 82 -17.71 3.85 -6.61
CA VAL A 82 -17.19 4.93 -7.46
C VAL A 82 -16.43 4.31 -8.63
N LEU A 83 -15.65 3.28 -8.36
CA LEU A 83 -14.96 2.53 -9.41
C LEU A 83 -15.85 1.55 -10.17
N ALA A 84 -16.83 0.88 -9.54
CA ALA A 84 -17.71 0.00 -10.32
C ALA A 84 -18.72 0.77 -11.18
N ALA A 85 -19.13 1.98 -10.77
CA ALA A 85 -19.85 2.95 -11.60
C ALA A 85 -19.00 3.40 -12.79
N GLU A 86 -17.67 3.41 -12.63
CA GLU A 86 -16.68 3.63 -13.68
C GLU A 86 -16.22 2.33 -14.39
N GLY A 87 -16.86 1.19 -14.08
CA GLY A 87 -16.65 -0.10 -14.74
C GLY A 87 -15.46 -0.94 -14.26
N ALA A 88 -14.79 -0.55 -13.16
CA ALA A 88 -13.76 -1.39 -12.56
C ALA A 88 -14.38 -2.64 -11.92
N SER A 89 -13.77 -3.79 -12.18
CA SER A 89 -14.21 -5.04 -11.54
C SER A 89 -13.59 -5.20 -10.15
N GLN A 90 -14.30 -5.87 -9.25
CA GLN A 90 -13.75 -6.27 -7.94
C GLN A 90 -12.45 -7.08 -8.08
N ALA A 91 -12.33 -7.87 -9.16
CA ALA A 91 -11.12 -8.62 -9.47
C ALA A 91 -9.93 -7.70 -9.79
N ALA A 92 -10.13 -6.65 -10.59
CA ALA A 92 -9.08 -5.69 -10.91
C ALA A 92 -8.61 -4.91 -9.66
N ILE A 93 -9.56 -4.55 -8.79
CA ILE A 93 -9.24 -3.93 -7.49
C ILE A 93 -8.40 -4.88 -6.62
N ALA A 94 -8.79 -6.15 -6.53
CA ALA A 94 -8.05 -7.14 -5.76
C ALA A 94 -6.64 -7.39 -6.34
N GLU A 95 -6.51 -7.39 -7.67
CA GLU A 95 -5.21 -7.56 -8.35
C GLU A 95 -4.26 -6.38 -8.09
N GLN A 96 -4.73 -5.13 -8.16
CA GLN A 96 -3.92 -3.97 -7.77
C GLN A 96 -3.49 -4.04 -6.31
N ARG A 97 -4.39 -4.45 -5.40
CA ARG A 97 -4.07 -4.65 -4.00
C ARG A 97 -2.99 -5.72 -3.82
N GLU A 98 -3.11 -6.87 -4.47
CA GLU A 98 -2.15 -7.97 -4.37
C GLU A 98 -0.75 -7.51 -4.80
N ARG A 99 -0.66 -6.78 -5.91
CA ARG A 99 0.59 -6.18 -6.40
C ARG A 99 1.18 -5.19 -5.39
N TYR A 100 0.34 -4.34 -4.81
CA TYR A 100 0.75 -3.38 -3.79
C TYR A 100 1.28 -4.09 -2.53
N VAL A 101 0.54 -5.08 -2.00
CA VAL A 101 0.97 -5.89 -0.84
C VAL A 101 2.30 -6.58 -1.12
N SER A 102 2.45 -7.18 -2.31
CA SER A 102 3.71 -7.83 -2.71
C SER A 102 4.91 -6.87 -2.70
N LEU A 103 4.72 -5.63 -3.19
CA LEU A 103 5.74 -4.59 -3.10
C LEU A 103 6.08 -4.26 -1.64
N LEU A 104 5.06 -4.07 -0.79
CA LEU A 104 5.29 -3.69 0.61
C LEU A 104 6.00 -4.80 1.39
N LEU A 105 5.68 -6.07 1.15
CA LEU A 105 6.38 -7.22 1.73
C LEU A 105 7.85 -7.26 1.31
N ALA A 106 8.14 -7.04 0.02
CA ALA A 106 9.52 -6.93 -0.45
C ALA A 106 10.26 -5.74 0.21
N ALA A 107 9.59 -4.61 0.37
CA ALA A 107 10.14 -3.42 1.01
C ALA A 107 10.38 -3.60 2.52
N LEU A 108 9.59 -4.43 3.21
CA LEU A 108 9.83 -4.81 4.61
C LEU A 108 11.07 -5.69 4.78
N ASP A 109 11.49 -6.43 3.74
CA ASP A 109 12.74 -7.23 3.77
C ASP A 109 13.97 -6.49 3.23
N ASP A 110 13.80 -5.25 2.79
CA ASP A 110 14.87 -4.44 2.22
C ASP A 110 16.03 -4.25 3.21
N PRO A 111 17.30 -4.29 2.77
CA PRO A 111 18.44 -4.06 3.65
C PRO A 111 18.46 -2.65 4.28
N ASP A 112 17.90 -1.65 3.62
CA ASP A 112 17.87 -0.27 4.10
C ASP A 112 16.66 -0.03 5.01
N GLY A 113 16.91 0.44 6.24
CA GLY A 113 15.87 0.69 7.22
C GLY A 113 14.86 1.77 6.80
N ARG A 114 15.24 2.71 5.93
CA ARG A 114 14.34 3.76 5.43
C ARG A 114 13.23 3.16 4.56
N VAL A 115 13.57 2.16 3.77
CA VAL A 115 12.62 1.43 2.91
C VAL A 115 11.65 0.64 3.78
N ARG A 116 12.17 -0.06 4.80
CA ARG A 116 11.33 -0.79 5.77
C ARG A 116 10.36 0.12 6.53
N ILE A 117 10.81 1.31 6.95
CA ILE A 117 9.95 2.31 7.60
C ILE A 117 8.82 2.75 6.65
N ALA A 118 9.15 3.11 5.41
CA ALA A 118 8.14 3.53 4.44
C ALA A 118 7.11 2.43 4.15
N ALA A 119 7.54 1.16 4.13
CA ALA A 119 6.64 0.02 3.96
C ALA A 119 5.71 -0.18 5.17
N ALA A 120 6.22 -0.05 6.40
CA ALA A 120 5.39 -0.10 7.60
C ALA A 120 4.34 1.03 7.63
N ASP A 121 4.74 2.26 7.29
CA ASP A 121 3.82 3.41 7.19
C ASP A 121 2.77 3.24 6.08
N ALA A 122 3.11 2.49 5.03
CA ALA A 122 2.19 2.12 3.95
C ALA A 122 1.18 1.05 4.42
N PHE A 123 1.61 0.07 5.20
CA PHE A 123 0.74 -0.94 5.81
C PHE A 123 -0.26 -0.34 6.79
N ASP A 124 0.11 0.69 7.56
CA ASP A 124 -0.83 1.41 8.43
C ASP A 124 -2.04 1.95 7.63
N LEU A 125 -1.77 2.56 6.48
CA LEU A 125 -2.79 3.09 5.58
C LEU A 125 -3.61 1.99 4.88
N LEU A 126 -2.98 0.88 4.53
CA LEU A 126 -3.65 -0.28 3.94
C LEU A 126 -4.60 -0.94 4.96
N ALA A 127 -4.15 -1.09 6.21
CA ALA A 127 -4.94 -1.68 7.28
C ALA A 127 -6.23 -0.89 7.54
N VAL A 128 -6.17 0.45 7.50
CA VAL A 128 -7.35 1.33 7.55
C VAL A 128 -8.30 1.08 6.39
N GLY A 129 -7.75 0.93 5.17
CA GLY A 129 -8.54 0.56 4.00
C GLY A 129 -9.27 -0.76 4.21
N LEU A 130 -8.52 -1.84 4.44
CA LEU A 130 -9.07 -3.19 4.62
C LEU A 130 -10.15 -3.26 5.71
N GLY A 131 -9.94 -2.57 6.84
CA GLY A 131 -10.91 -2.51 7.92
C GLY A 131 -12.20 -1.74 7.55
N THR A 132 -12.10 -0.70 6.70
CA THR A 132 -13.26 0.07 6.28
C THR A 132 -14.10 -0.68 5.24
N ALA A 133 -13.47 -1.47 4.36
CA ALA A 133 -14.15 -2.32 3.38
C ALA A 133 -14.62 -3.68 3.95
N ASP A 134 -14.44 -3.93 5.25
CA ASP A 134 -14.77 -5.20 5.88
C ASP A 134 -14.11 -6.42 5.21
N LEU A 135 -12.85 -6.26 4.78
CA LEU A 135 -12.06 -7.31 4.13
C LEU A 135 -11.27 -8.12 5.17
N SER A 136 -11.98 -8.74 6.11
CA SER A 136 -11.36 -9.49 7.22
C SER A 136 -10.49 -10.65 6.75
N ASP A 137 -10.97 -11.45 5.81
CA ASP A 137 -10.27 -12.64 5.34
C ASP A 137 -8.94 -12.27 4.66
N GLU A 138 -8.97 -11.17 3.91
CA GLU A 138 -7.79 -10.62 3.24
C GLU A 138 -6.78 -10.05 4.25
N ARG A 139 -7.27 -9.32 5.26
CA ARG A 139 -6.44 -8.83 6.35
C ARG A 139 -5.74 -9.97 7.09
N ASP A 140 -6.46 -11.04 7.38
CA ASP A 140 -5.93 -12.19 8.10
C ASP A 140 -4.89 -12.93 7.26
N ARG A 141 -5.13 -13.12 5.95
CA ARG A 141 -4.13 -13.63 5.00
C ARG A 141 -2.85 -12.80 4.99
N ILE A 142 -2.96 -11.47 4.92
CA ILE A 142 -1.78 -10.58 4.92
C ILE A 142 -1.05 -10.65 6.27
N ALA A 143 -1.77 -10.77 7.38
CA ALA A 143 -1.17 -10.92 8.71
C ALA A 143 -0.34 -12.22 8.82
N GLU A 144 -0.83 -13.33 8.25
CA GLU A 144 -0.08 -14.59 8.16
C GLU A 144 1.19 -14.45 7.32
N GLU A 145 1.13 -13.73 6.19
CA GLU A 145 2.30 -13.45 5.35
C GLU A 145 3.36 -12.60 6.09
N LEU A 146 2.93 -11.61 6.86
CA LEU A 146 3.81 -10.79 7.70
C LEU A 146 4.44 -11.59 8.84
N GLU A 147 3.70 -12.51 9.46
CA GLU A 147 4.22 -13.41 10.48
C GLU A 147 5.31 -14.33 9.89
N ALA A 148 5.03 -14.98 8.76
CA ALA A 148 6.00 -15.82 8.06
C ALA A 148 7.26 -15.03 7.65
N LEU A 149 7.09 -13.79 7.18
CA LEU A 149 8.21 -12.91 6.85
C LEU A 149 9.05 -12.58 8.09
N ALA A 150 8.41 -12.21 9.20
CA ALA A 150 9.07 -11.87 10.46
C ALA A 150 9.89 -13.05 11.00
N GLU A 151 9.37 -14.29 10.92
CA GLU A 151 10.07 -15.50 11.33
C GLU A 151 11.34 -15.76 10.49
N GLY A 152 11.29 -15.47 9.20
CA GLY A 152 12.43 -15.61 8.27
C GLY A 152 13.49 -14.51 8.40
N GLN A 153 13.16 -13.39 9.05
CA GLN A 153 14.02 -12.21 9.11
C GLN A 153 15.03 -12.25 10.26
N PRO A 154 16.23 -11.65 10.07
CA PRO A 154 17.10 -11.27 11.17
C PRO A 154 16.39 -10.31 12.13
N GLU A 155 16.71 -10.39 13.42
CA GLU A 155 16.08 -9.58 14.48
C GLU A 155 16.10 -8.06 14.17
N GLU A 156 17.18 -7.58 13.57
CA GLU A 156 17.37 -6.16 13.19
C GLU A 156 16.37 -5.66 12.13
N ARG A 157 15.76 -6.57 11.35
CA ARG A 157 14.77 -6.24 10.30
C ARG A 157 13.33 -6.45 10.76
N ARG A 158 13.12 -7.40 11.69
CA ARG A 158 11.81 -7.88 12.13
C ARG A 158 10.89 -6.78 12.68
N LYS A 159 11.46 -5.79 13.37
CA LYS A 159 10.69 -4.71 14.04
C LYS A 159 9.62 -4.06 13.16
N HIS A 160 9.95 -3.74 11.90
CA HIS A 160 9.00 -3.03 11.02
C HIS A 160 7.93 -3.97 10.46
N THR A 161 8.26 -5.25 10.27
CA THR A 161 7.30 -6.29 9.90
C THR A 161 6.31 -6.55 11.03
N GLU A 162 6.79 -6.62 12.28
CA GLU A 162 5.93 -6.72 13.46
C GLU A 162 5.01 -5.51 13.60
N GLN A 163 5.53 -4.29 13.39
CA GLN A 163 4.71 -3.07 13.37
C GLN A 163 3.58 -3.14 12.33
N ALA A 164 3.89 -3.57 11.10
CA ALA A 164 2.89 -3.74 10.04
C ALA A 164 1.81 -4.76 10.44
N ARG A 165 2.22 -5.88 11.06
CA ARG A 165 1.30 -6.92 11.55
C ARG A 165 0.37 -6.40 12.65
N GLU A 166 0.93 -5.71 13.64
CA GLU A 166 0.16 -5.10 14.74
C GLU A 166 -0.89 -4.10 14.23
N SER A 167 -0.59 -3.38 13.15
CA SER A 167 -1.54 -2.44 12.56
C SER A 167 -2.74 -3.11 11.90
N LEU A 168 -2.56 -4.28 11.27
CA LEU A 168 -3.67 -5.10 10.79
C LEU A 168 -4.50 -5.63 11.97
N GLU A 169 -3.85 -6.16 13.01
CA GLU A 169 -4.54 -6.72 14.19
C GLU A 169 -5.37 -5.67 14.93
N ARG A 170 -4.82 -4.47 15.16
CA ARG A 170 -5.48 -3.38 15.90
C ARG A 170 -6.82 -2.99 15.30
N LEU A 171 -6.91 -2.98 13.98
CA LEU A 171 -8.14 -2.63 13.26
C LEU A 171 -9.11 -3.81 13.14
N GLY A 172 -8.61 -5.05 13.17
CA GLY A 172 -9.46 -6.23 13.20
C GLY A 172 -10.28 -6.42 14.48
N VAL A 173 -9.73 -5.99 15.62
CA VAL A 173 -10.46 -6.04 16.91
C VAL A 173 -11.66 -5.08 16.93
N SER A 174 -11.60 -3.96 16.19
CA SER A 174 -12.72 -3.01 16.09
C SER A 174 -13.92 -3.60 15.32
N GLY A 175 -13.68 -4.48 14.34
CA GLY A 175 -14.74 -5.21 13.62
C GLY A 175 -15.41 -6.27 14.48
N LEU A 176 -14.64 -7.01 15.29
CA LEU A 176 -15.14 -8.02 16.24
C LEU A 176 -16.10 -7.42 17.29
N LEU A 177 -15.82 -6.22 17.78
CA LEU A 177 -16.70 -5.54 18.74
C LEU A 177 -17.99 -5.00 18.09
N SER A 178 -17.98 -4.59 16.82
CA SER A 178 -19.20 -4.18 16.09
C SER A 178 -20.07 -5.38 15.68
N GLY A 179 -19.46 -6.50 15.31
CA GLY A 179 -20.18 -7.74 14.99
C GLY A 179 -20.88 -8.32 16.21
N ALA A 180 -20.20 -8.37 17.37
CA ALA A 180 -20.78 -8.86 18.62
C ALA A 180 -21.97 -8.01 19.13
N LEU A 181 -21.97 -6.70 18.87
CA LEU A 181 -23.06 -5.80 19.25
C LEU A 181 -24.25 -5.82 18.26
N SER A 182 -24.04 -6.33 17.04
CA SER A 182 -25.09 -6.46 16.02
C SER A 182 -25.90 -7.75 16.17
N ASP A 183 -25.29 -8.80 16.74
CA ASP A 183 -25.93 -10.12 16.96
C ASP A 183 -26.86 -10.17 18.19
N GLU A 184 -26.76 -9.20 19.11
CA GLU A 184 -27.67 -9.08 20.28
C GLU A 184 -29.00 -8.36 19.97
N ARG A 185 -29.29 -8.03 18.71
CA ARG A 185 -30.53 -7.34 18.30
C ARG A 185 -31.35 -8.06 17.20
N SER A 186 -31.25 -9.39 17.08
CA SER A 186 -32.23 -10.21 16.33
C SER A 186 -33.14 -11.02 17.24
#